data_AF-A0A8X7PGI0-F1
#
_entry.id   AF-A0A8X7PGI0-F1
#
_cell.length_a   1.000
_cell.length_b   1.000
_cell.length_c   1.000
_cell.angle_alpha   90.00
_cell.angle_beta   90.00
_cell.angle_gamma   90.00
#
_symmetry.space_group_name_H-M   'P 1'
#
loop_
_entity.id
_entity.type
_entity.pdbx_description
1 polymer ?
#
loop_
_entity_poly.entity_id
_entity_poly.type
_entity_poly.pdbx_seq_one_letter_code
_entity_poly.pdbx_strand_id
1 'polypeptide(L)'
;MDKQFGFLEVCAQKLNSSHCGDDLFTNMVGEGKPVLLAECCGELLKIGKDCYLGIAQIILSSYEYINIASKAIPKSKQTWNDCIHVIENWNSGGDFDRY
;
A
#
# COMPACT_ATOMS: atom_id res chain seq x y z
N MET A 1 1.57 -25.63 -9.04
CA MET A 1 0.73 -24.66 -8.31
C MET A 1 1.46 -23.32 -8.12
N ASP A 2 2.30 -22.88 -9.07
CA ASP A 2 3.54 -22.24 -8.59
C ASP A 2 3.73 -20.77 -8.98
N LYS A 3 3.07 -20.30 -10.05
CA LYS A 3 3.30 -18.92 -10.56
C LYS A 3 2.69 -17.84 -9.69
N GLN A 4 1.47 -18.06 -9.18
CA GLN A 4 0.80 -17.09 -8.32
C GLN A 4 1.50 -16.98 -6.97
N PHE A 5 1.92 -18.10 -6.39
CA PHE A 5 2.67 -18.09 -5.14
C PHE A 5 4.02 -17.39 -5.29
N GLY A 6 4.80 -17.71 -6.34
CA GLY A 6 6.07 -17.04 -6.61
C GLY A 6 5.93 -15.54 -6.90
N PHE A 7 4.86 -15.11 -7.57
CA PHE A 7 4.56 -13.69 -7.73
C PHE A 7 4.33 -13.00 -6.38
N LEU A 8 3.51 -13.60 -5.51
CA LEU A 8 3.21 -13.03 -4.19
C LEU A 8 4.45 -13.04 -3.28
N GLU A 9 5.32 -14.05 -3.39
CA GLU A 9 6.60 -14.06 -2.66
C GLU A 9 7.51 -12.89 -3.06
N VAL A 10 7.68 -12.64 -4.36
CA VAL A 10 8.43 -11.48 -4.86
C VAL A 10 7.80 -10.17 -4.38
N CYS A 11 6.47 -10.11 -4.32
CA CYS A 11 5.75 -8.94 -3.83
C CYS A 11 5.96 -8.69 -2.34
N ALA A 12 5.90 -9.73 -1.52
CA ALA A 12 6.20 -9.65 -0.10
C ALA A 12 7.65 -9.18 0.11
N GLN A 13 8.62 -9.69 -0.65
CA GLN A 13 10.01 -9.24 -0.58
C GLN A 13 10.18 -7.76 -0.91
N LYS A 14 9.52 -7.27 -1.98
CA LYS A 14 9.56 -5.85 -2.35
C LYS A 14 8.98 -4.94 -1.28
N LEU A 15 7.84 -5.31 -0.70
CA LEU A 15 7.20 -4.53 0.37
C LEU A 15 7.99 -4.59 1.68
N ASN A 16 8.54 -5.75 2.04
CA ASN A 16 9.35 -5.91 3.26
C ASN A 16 10.71 -5.21 3.17
N SER A 17 11.25 -5.04 1.96
CA SER A 17 12.51 -4.31 1.74
C SER A 17 12.30 -2.80 1.67
N SER A 18 11.04 -2.35 1.56
CA SER A 18 10.69 -0.93 1.56
C SER A 18 10.57 -0.44 2.99
N HIS A 19 11.19 0.70 3.28
CA HIS A 19 11.04 1.38 4.56
C HIS A 19 9.59 1.89 4.78
N CYS A 20 8.76 1.90 3.73
CA CYS A 20 7.36 2.31 3.76
C CYS A 20 6.38 1.19 4.08
N GLY A 21 6.84 -0.05 4.28
CA GLY A 21 5.96 -1.20 4.55
C GLY A 21 5.00 -0.96 5.72
N ASP A 22 5.51 -0.42 6.82
CA ASP A 22 4.74 -0.14 8.03
C ASP A 22 3.72 1.00 7.84
N ASP A 23 4.09 2.05 7.10
CA ASP A 23 3.18 3.16 6.77
C ASP A 23 2.04 2.71 5.86
N LEU A 24 2.35 1.87 4.87
CA LEU A 24 1.37 1.30 3.96
C LEU A 24 0.41 0.34 4.67
N PHE A 25 0.92 -0.45 5.61
CA PHE A 25 0.10 -1.32 6.46
C PHE A 25 -0.78 -0.50 7.41
N THR A 26 -0.21 0.50 8.07
CA THR A 26 -0.95 1.41 8.97
C THR A 26 -2.07 2.14 8.22
N ASN A 27 -1.80 2.60 7.00
CA ASN A 27 -2.84 3.22 6.16
C ASN A 27 -3.93 2.21 5.75
N MET A 28 -3.59 0.94 5.56
CA MET A 28 -4.55 -0.13 5.27
C MET A 28 -5.48 -0.46 6.44
N VAL A 29 -4.96 -0.52 7.68
CA VAL A 29 -5.73 -1.01 8.85
C VAL A 29 -6.15 0.08 9.85
N GLY A 30 -5.48 1.23 9.84
CA GLY A 30 -5.70 2.30 10.82
C GLY A 30 -7.04 3.02 10.65
N GLU A 31 -7.44 3.77 11.66
CA GLU A 31 -8.59 4.66 11.60
C GLU A 31 -8.14 6.10 11.33
N GLY A 32 -8.91 6.86 10.54
CA GLY A 32 -8.60 8.26 10.22
C GLY A 32 -8.04 8.49 8.82
N LYS A 33 -7.67 9.77 8.55
CA LYS A 33 -7.13 10.19 7.25
C LYS A 33 -5.73 9.61 7.06
N PRO A 34 -5.43 9.02 5.91
CA PRO A 34 -4.11 8.48 5.64
C PRO A 34 -3.08 9.62 5.60
N VAL A 35 -1.97 9.44 6.31
CA VAL A 35 -0.77 10.25 6.09
C VAL A 35 0.09 9.45 5.13
N LEU A 36 0.12 9.88 3.88
CA LEU A 36 0.87 9.23 2.82
C LEU A 36 2.00 10.16 2.40
N LEU A 37 3.22 9.79 2.78
CA LEU A 37 4.42 10.47 2.30
C LEU A 37 4.54 10.20 0.80
N ALA A 38 4.84 11.24 0.01
CA ALA A 38 4.98 11.09 -1.42
C ALA A 38 6.12 10.14 -1.80
N GLU A 39 7.18 10.08 -1.00
CA GLU A 39 8.23 9.06 -1.12
C GLU A 39 7.62 7.64 -1.09
N CYS A 40 6.83 7.34 -0.07
CA CYS A 40 6.18 6.05 0.08
C CYS A 40 5.13 5.75 -1.01
N CYS A 41 4.42 6.78 -1.49
CA CYS A 41 3.58 6.61 -2.67
C CYS A 41 4.40 6.32 -3.93
N GLY A 42 5.55 6.96 -4.10
CA GLY A 42 6.46 6.68 -5.20
C GLY A 42 6.99 5.25 -5.17
N GLU A 43 7.37 4.75 -3.99
CA GLU A 43 7.75 3.35 -3.82
C GLU A 43 6.59 2.38 -4.09
N LEU A 44 5.40 2.66 -3.55
CA LEU A 44 4.21 1.84 -3.79
C LEU A 44 3.88 1.73 -5.28
N LEU A 45 3.93 2.85 -6.02
CA LEU A 45 3.67 2.86 -7.45
C LEU A 45 4.73 2.08 -8.25
N LYS A 46 6.01 2.10 -7.82
CA LYS A 46 7.08 1.26 -8.41
C LYS A 46 6.86 -0.23 -8.13
N ILE A 47 6.36 -0.59 -6.95
CA ILE A 47 6.03 -1.97 -6.59
C ILE A 47 4.86 -2.49 -7.45
N GLY A 48 3.87 -1.63 -7.66
CA GLY A 48 2.76 -1.86 -8.58
C GLY A 48 1.48 -2.36 -7.90
N LYS A 49 0.35 -2.08 -8.56
CA LYS A 49 -1.01 -2.27 -8.04
C LYS A 49 -1.29 -3.70 -7.61
N ASP A 50 -1.06 -4.65 -8.53
CA ASP A 50 -1.40 -6.05 -8.30
C ASP A 50 -0.57 -6.66 -7.18
N CYS A 51 0.67 -6.17 -7.05
CA CYS A 51 1.61 -6.60 -6.03
C CYS A 51 1.15 -6.14 -4.64
N TYR A 52 0.82 -4.86 -4.51
CA TYR A 52 0.28 -4.28 -3.28
C TYR A 52 -1.07 -4.90 -2.88
N LEU A 53 -2.04 -4.92 -3.80
CA LEU A 53 -3.38 -5.42 -3.50
C LEU A 53 -3.39 -6.94 -3.26
N GLY A 54 -2.53 -7.68 -3.95
CA GLY A 54 -2.36 -9.12 -3.73
C GLY A 54 -1.85 -9.43 -2.33
N ILE A 55 -0.83 -8.71 -1.86
CA ILE A 55 -0.30 -8.86 -0.50
C ILE A 55 -1.31 -8.39 0.55
N ALA A 56 -1.97 -7.25 0.32
CA ALA A 56 -3.05 -6.79 1.19
C ALA A 56 -4.13 -7.88 1.34
N GLN A 57 -4.51 -8.53 0.24
CA GLN A 57 -5.52 -9.57 0.28
C GLN A 57 -5.06 -10.83 1.01
N ILE A 58 -3.79 -11.23 0.90
CA ILE A 58 -3.23 -12.33 1.71
C ILE A 58 -3.28 -11.99 3.19
N ILE A 59 -2.75 -10.82 3.58
CA ILE A 59 -2.69 -10.38 4.97
C ILE A 59 -4.10 -10.35 5.57
N LEU A 60 -5.05 -9.75 4.85
CA LEU A 60 -6.43 -9.61 5.31
C LEU A 60 -7.25 -10.92 5.24
N SER A 61 -6.72 -11.96 4.59
CA SER A 61 -7.30 -13.31 4.65
C SER A 61 -6.73 -14.14 5.80
N SER A 62 -5.71 -13.64 6.51
CA SER A 62 -5.14 -14.32 7.67
C SER A 62 -6.09 -14.25 8.87
N TYR A 63 -6.00 -15.25 9.76
CA TYR A 63 -6.81 -15.30 10.98
C TYR A 63 -6.64 -14.05 11.86
N GLU A 64 -5.47 -13.43 11.82
CA GLU A 64 -5.16 -12.24 12.60
C GLU A 64 -5.96 -11.01 12.16
N TYR A 65 -6.22 -10.88 10.85
CA TYR A 65 -6.82 -9.67 10.26
C TYR A 65 -8.19 -9.88 9.62
N ILE A 66 -8.71 -11.12 9.59
CA ILE A 66 -9.99 -11.44 8.95
C ILE A 66 -11.16 -10.60 9.50
N ASN A 67 -11.13 -10.26 10.79
CA ASN A 67 -12.17 -9.46 11.45
C ASN A 67 -12.22 -8.00 10.95
N ILE A 68 -11.12 -7.49 10.39
CA ILE A 68 -11.03 -6.11 9.86
C ILE A 68 -11.03 -6.07 8.33
N ALA A 69 -10.96 -7.22 7.66
CA ALA A 69 -10.82 -7.35 6.22
C ALA A 69 -11.91 -6.59 5.43
N SER A 70 -13.16 -6.62 5.93
CA SER A 70 -14.29 -5.93 5.29
C SER A 70 -14.10 -4.42 5.17
N LYS A 71 -13.35 -3.81 6.10
CA LYS A 71 -12.99 -2.39 6.07
C LYS A 71 -11.65 -2.14 5.37
N ALA A 72 -10.67 -2.98 5.65
CA ALA A 72 -9.29 -2.80 5.18
C ALA A 72 -9.14 -3.06 3.67
N ILE A 73 -9.86 -4.03 3.07
CA ILE A 73 -9.78 -4.29 1.61
C ILE A 73 -10.20 -3.06 0.79
N PRO A 74 -11.37 -2.43 1.05
CA PRO A 74 -11.71 -1.16 0.41
C PRO A 74 -10.66 -0.07 0.65
N LYS A 75 -10.11 0.01 1.86
CA LYS A 75 -9.12 1.01 2.23
C LYS A 75 -7.79 0.83 1.48
N SER A 76 -7.30 -0.39 1.28
CA SER A 76 -6.12 -0.64 0.43
C SER A 76 -6.33 -0.13 -0.99
N LYS A 77 -7.52 -0.33 -1.56
CA LYS A 77 -7.84 0.20 -2.90
C LYS A 77 -7.84 1.74 -2.91
N GLN A 78 -8.35 2.35 -1.84
CA GLN A 78 -8.32 3.79 -1.66
C GLN A 78 -6.87 4.31 -1.57
N THR A 79 -6.02 3.70 -0.72
CA THR A 79 -4.59 4.06 -0.58
C THR A 79 -3.87 4.07 -1.93
N TRP A 80 -4.14 3.08 -2.79
CA TRP A 80 -3.54 3.05 -4.14
C TRP A 80 -3.93 4.29 -4.97
N ASN A 81 -5.21 4.65 -4.97
CA ASN A 81 -5.70 5.83 -5.72
C ASN A 81 -5.18 7.14 -5.09
N ASP A 82 -5.17 7.23 -3.77
CA ASP A 82 -4.64 8.40 -3.06
C ASP A 82 -3.16 8.61 -3.41
N CYS A 83 -2.37 7.53 -3.51
CA CYS A 83 -0.98 7.62 -3.91
C CYS A 83 -0.76 8.10 -5.35
N ILE A 84 -1.64 7.74 -6.28
CA ILE A 84 -1.61 8.32 -7.63
C ILE A 84 -1.78 9.84 -7.54
N HIS A 85 -2.78 10.31 -6.80
CA HIS A 85 -3.04 11.74 -6.65
C HIS A 85 -1.91 12.49 -5.94
N VAL A 86 -1.30 11.90 -4.90
CA VAL A 86 -0.15 12.49 -4.21
C VAL A 86 1.02 12.69 -5.19
N ILE A 87 1.34 11.69 -6.00
CA ILE A 87 2.43 11.79 -6.98
C ILE A 87 2.11 12.74 -8.13
N GLU A 88 0.87 12.75 -8.63
CA GLU A 88 0.42 13.73 -9.63
C GLU A 88 0.57 15.17 -9.12
N ASN A 89 0.15 15.43 -7.88
CA ASN A 89 0.26 16.74 -7.24
C ASN A 89 1.71 17.13 -6.96
N TRP A 90 2.55 16.18 -6.53
CA TRP A 90 3.99 16.41 -6.32
C TRP A 90 4.71 16.79 -7.63
N ASN A 91 4.45 16.05 -8.72
CA ASN A 91 5.07 16.30 -10.02
C ASN A 91 4.60 17.61 -10.69
N SER A 92 3.44 18.12 -10.27
CA SER A 92 2.86 19.37 -10.78
C SER A 92 3.45 20.63 -10.12
N GLY A 93 4.52 20.51 -9.33
CA GLY A 93 5.16 21.63 -8.64
C GLY A 93 4.48 22.05 -7.35
N GLY A 94 3.73 21.14 -6.70
CA GLY A 94 3.18 21.36 -5.37
C GLY A 94 4.30 21.40 -4.33
N ASP A 95 4.68 22.61 -3.92
CA ASP A 95 5.54 22.89 -2.78
C ASP A 95 4.97 22.23 -1.52
N PHE A 96 5.57 21.12 -1.08
CA PHE A 96 5.28 20.46 0.18
C PHE A 96 6.49 20.54 1.12
N ASP A 97 7.12 21.71 1.20
CA ASP A 97 7.87 22.11 2.38
C ASP A 97 6.90 22.40 3.53
N ARG A 98 6.33 21.33 4.14
CA ARG A 98 5.78 21.41 5.50
C ARG A 98 5.50 20.05 6.12
N TYR A 99 6.53 19.45 6.71
CA TYR A 99 6.45 18.84 8.04
C TYR A 99 7.73 19.14 8.81
#